data_AF-A0A1J3DPN2-F1
#
_entry.id   AF-A0A1J3DPN2-F1
#
_cell.length_a   1.000
_cell.length_b   1.000
_cell.length_c   1.000
_cell.angle_alpha   90.00
_cell.angle_beta   90.00
_cell.angle_gamma   90.00
#
_symmetry.space_group_name_H-M   'P 1'
#
loop_
_entity.id
_entity.type
_entity.pdbx_description
1 polymer ?
#
loop_
_entity_poly.entity_id
_entity_poly.type
_entity_poly.pdbx_seq_one_letter_code
_entity_poly.pdbx_strand_id
1 'polypeptide(L)'
;YGERDDELSVERLNPFSPVKSPKTLRPLLLLLLLLHSSFFFPFPKKTSLSRTFSLFLSSLFSFSLVMAAQVEIEDQASVTELDNGEIFDPISDDADSSTGSSSTDSMILLGEGSQERDVISTCLLSGMGAIASDTTIVAVRKKSTEGMTTRAKYLAFRIFTEAMARKNGGDPNVKYGWYAGSREEIESVISYGFSNREVRKFENDAGSHGIGIHIVPSKCSRFAALASEPDEEGLRHLLLCRLILGKPEQIVSGSKQSYPSSTEFDSGVDDLQNPTKYVIWSSHMNSYILPSYIVSFRSPSLRGRGGFPARPCSPWVSFAALMSTLAKSMDPSRMNLIMTTYDDFRKRRIRRDELVRKMREMAGDNLLAAIIKSHRDKNKVKV
;
A
#
# COMPACT_ATOMS: atom_id res chain seq x y z
N TYR A 1 -43.53 -52.85 28.28
CA TYR A 1 -43.96 -51.78 29.20
C TYR A 1 -43.27 -50.51 28.75
N GLY A 2 -43.86 -49.54 28.07
CA GLY A 2 -45.23 -49.21 27.67
C GLY A 2 -45.13 -47.80 27.09
N GLU A 3 -45.84 -47.55 26.00
CA GLU A 3 -45.80 -46.37 25.12
C GLU A 3 -45.99 -45.01 25.82
N ARG A 4 -45.50 -43.94 25.19
CA ARG A 4 -46.38 -42.90 24.64
C ARG A 4 -45.61 -41.94 23.72
N ASP A 5 -46.01 -41.98 22.45
CA ASP A 5 -45.90 -40.91 21.47
C ASP A 5 -46.85 -39.76 21.85
N ASP A 6 -46.46 -38.52 21.52
CA ASP A 6 -47.39 -37.44 21.25
C ASP A 6 -46.83 -36.57 20.10
N GLU A 7 -47.52 -36.65 18.98
CA GLU A 7 -47.38 -35.86 17.77
C GLU A 7 -48.37 -34.68 17.82
N LEU A 8 -47.94 -33.45 17.52
CA LEU A 8 -48.87 -32.35 17.17
C LEU A 8 -48.19 -31.26 16.32
N SER A 9 -48.32 -31.45 15.02
CA SER A 9 -48.86 -30.52 14.01
C SER A 9 -48.48 -29.03 14.02
N VAL A 10 -47.67 -28.67 13.02
CA VAL A 10 -47.80 -27.56 12.05
C VAL A 10 -48.79 -26.41 12.37
N GLU A 11 -48.25 -25.19 12.47
CA GLU A 11 -48.96 -23.98 12.00
C GLU A 11 -48.00 -23.02 11.28
N ARG A 12 -48.22 -22.85 9.97
CA ARG A 12 -47.61 -21.80 9.15
C ARG A 12 -48.36 -20.49 9.43
N LEU A 13 -47.65 -19.44 9.84
CA LEU A 13 -48.17 -18.07 9.77
C LEU A 13 -47.11 -17.14 9.16
N ASN A 14 -47.30 -16.87 7.87
CA ASN A 14 -46.92 -15.61 7.24
C ASN A 14 -48.20 -14.77 7.20
N PRO A 15 -48.17 -13.50 7.64
CA PRO A 15 -48.66 -12.48 6.73
C PRO A 15 -47.83 -11.19 6.74
N PHE A 16 -47.57 -10.71 5.53
CA PHE A 16 -47.27 -9.34 5.19
C PHE A 16 -48.15 -8.34 5.96
N SER A 17 -47.54 -7.38 6.65
CA SER A 17 -48.05 -6.00 6.73
C SER A 17 -46.89 -5.03 7.04
N PRO A 18 -46.93 -3.79 6.49
CA PRO A 18 -45.76 -2.92 6.41
C PRO A 18 -45.57 -2.10 7.68
N VAL A 19 -44.33 -2.07 8.19
CA VAL A 19 -43.93 -1.20 9.29
C VAL A 19 -43.84 0.24 8.78
N LYS A 20 -44.56 1.13 9.47
CA LYS A 20 -44.65 2.57 9.21
C LYS A 20 -43.29 3.25 9.37
N SER A 21 -42.89 4.02 8.37
CA SER A 21 -41.77 4.97 8.44
C SER A 21 -42.15 6.23 9.24
N PRO A 22 -41.25 6.79 10.06
CA PRO A 22 -41.44 8.12 10.62
C PRO A 22 -41.17 9.19 9.56
N LYS A 23 -42.23 9.92 9.18
CA LYS A 23 -42.19 11.10 8.30
C LYS A 23 -41.69 12.32 9.08
N THR A 24 -40.37 12.54 9.11
CA THR A 24 -39.78 13.81 9.58
C THR A 24 -38.55 14.17 8.77
N LEU A 25 -38.73 14.49 7.48
CA LEU A 25 -37.66 15.07 6.64
C LEU A 25 -38.19 15.90 5.46
N ARG A 26 -39.39 16.48 5.60
CA ARG A 26 -40.01 17.36 4.58
C ARG A 26 -40.01 18.87 4.84
N PRO A 27 -39.58 19.44 5.99
CA PRO A 27 -39.44 20.91 6.10
C PRO A 27 -38.07 21.47 5.62
N LEU A 28 -37.00 20.67 5.63
CA LEU A 28 -35.63 21.15 5.33
C LEU A 28 -35.33 21.25 3.82
N LEU A 29 -35.98 20.44 2.99
CA LEU A 29 -35.81 20.48 1.53
C LEU A 29 -36.53 21.69 0.89
N LEU A 30 -37.58 22.21 1.53
CA LEU A 30 -38.32 23.39 1.07
C LEU A 30 -37.59 24.70 1.38
N LEU A 31 -36.75 24.72 2.43
CA LEU A 31 -35.95 25.90 2.81
C LEU A 31 -34.72 26.06 1.89
N LEU A 32 -34.17 24.95 1.38
CA LEU A 32 -33.06 24.96 0.41
C LEU A 32 -33.52 25.32 -1.02
N LEU A 33 -34.75 25.00 -1.41
CA LEU A 33 -35.30 25.36 -2.72
C LEU A 33 -35.77 26.82 -2.83
N LEU A 34 -35.98 27.51 -1.70
CA LEU A 34 -36.34 28.94 -1.67
C LEU A 34 -35.13 29.89 -1.73
N LEU A 35 -33.90 29.39 -1.60
CA LEU A 35 -32.68 30.22 -1.72
C LEU A 35 -32.07 30.21 -3.13
N HIS A 36 -32.58 29.39 -4.06
CA HIS A 36 -32.06 29.29 -5.43
C HIS A 36 -32.89 30.01 -6.50
N SER A 37 -33.97 30.71 -6.13
CA SER A 37 -34.94 31.29 -7.09
C SER A 37 -35.11 32.80 -7.00
N SER A 38 -34.10 33.54 -6.54
CA SER A 38 -34.07 35.00 -6.65
C SER A 38 -32.84 35.44 -7.45
N PHE A 39 -33.10 36.18 -8.52
CA PHE A 39 -32.21 37.01 -9.37
C PHE A 39 -32.19 36.61 -10.86
N PHE A 40 -33.32 36.90 -11.51
CA PHE A 40 -33.34 37.33 -12.90
C PHE A 40 -33.96 38.73 -12.92
N PHE A 41 -33.20 39.77 -13.30
CA PHE A 41 -33.64 41.01 -13.97
C PHE A 41 -32.43 41.94 -14.24
N PRO A 42 -32.53 42.95 -15.14
CA PRO A 42 -31.62 43.12 -16.27
C PRO A 42 -30.63 44.29 -16.10
N PHE A 43 -29.65 44.36 -17.00
CA PHE A 43 -28.65 45.44 -17.16
C PHE A 43 -29.21 46.87 -17.05
N PRO A 44 -28.42 47.84 -16.54
CA PRO A 44 -27.81 48.79 -17.48
C PRO A 44 -26.36 49.26 -17.16
N LYS A 45 -25.84 49.97 -18.17
CA LYS A 45 -24.52 50.54 -18.45
C LYS A 45 -23.76 51.28 -17.33
N LYS A 46 -22.42 51.17 -17.43
CA LYS A 46 -21.33 52.10 -17.04
C LYS A 46 -21.37 52.66 -15.61
N THR A 47 -20.41 52.23 -14.77
CA THR A 47 -19.24 53.00 -14.28
C THR A 47 -18.65 52.33 -13.03
N SER A 48 -17.31 52.27 -12.97
CA SER A 48 -16.45 52.10 -11.78
C SER A 48 -16.86 51.05 -10.73
N LEU A 49 -16.49 49.79 -10.95
CA LEU A 49 -16.53 48.75 -9.91
C LEU A 49 -15.34 48.91 -8.94
N SER A 50 -15.66 49.17 -7.68
CA SER A 50 -14.75 49.25 -6.54
C SER A 50 -14.01 47.93 -6.29
N ARG A 51 -12.75 48.02 -5.81
CA ARG A 51 -11.84 46.91 -5.44
C ARG A 51 -12.45 45.86 -4.50
N THR A 52 -13.56 46.16 -3.83
CA THR A 52 -14.26 45.21 -2.95
C THR A 52 -15.06 44.13 -3.69
N PHE A 53 -15.50 44.39 -4.93
CA PHE A 53 -16.26 43.40 -5.72
C PHE A 53 -15.35 42.33 -6.36
N SER A 54 -14.09 42.69 -6.64
CA SER A 54 -13.07 41.75 -7.16
C SER A 54 -12.65 40.72 -6.11
N LEU A 55 -12.68 41.06 -4.82
CA LEU A 55 -12.33 40.15 -3.73
C LEU A 55 -13.44 39.15 -3.43
N PHE A 56 -14.71 39.54 -3.64
CA PHE A 56 -15.84 38.62 -3.52
C PHE A 56 -15.89 37.62 -4.68
N LEU A 57 -15.64 38.05 -5.93
CA LEU A 57 -15.54 37.11 -7.04
C LEU A 57 -14.30 36.22 -6.94
N SER A 58 -13.15 36.70 -6.44
CA SER A 58 -11.98 35.84 -6.23
C SER A 58 -12.23 34.83 -5.11
N SER A 59 -12.92 35.22 -4.03
CA SER A 59 -13.28 34.30 -2.94
C SER A 59 -14.29 33.26 -3.38
N LEU A 60 -15.26 33.61 -4.24
CA LEU A 60 -16.23 32.67 -4.80
C LEU A 60 -15.62 31.78 -5.90
N PHE A 61 -14.65 32.27 -6.69
CA PHE A 61 -13.87 31.43 -7.59
C PHE A 61 -12.92 30.50 -6.83
N SER A 62 -12.33 30.96 -5.71
CA SER A 62 -11.55 30.10 -4.83
C SER A 62 -12.41 29.07 -4.11
N PHE A 63 -13.64 29.41 -3.71
CA PHE A 63 -14.57 28.44 -3.13
C PHE A 63 -15.11 27.45 -4.18
N SER A 64 -15.40 27.91 -5.40
CA SER A 64 -15.89 27.05 -6.48
C SER A 64 -14.80 26.19 -7.12
N LEU A 65 -13.53 26.61 -7.07
CA LEU A 65 -12.38 25.81 -7.50
C LEU A 65 -11.93 24.80 -6.43
N VAL A 66 -12.18 25.08 -5.14
CA VAL A 66 -12.01 24.10 -4.05
C VAL A 66 -13.12 23.03 -4.05
N MET A 67 -14.25 23.29 -4.74
CA MET A 67 -15.34 22.33 -4.94
C MET A 67 -15.25 21.54 -6.26
N ALA A 68 -14.17 21.70 -7.03
CA ALA A 68 -13.93 20.93 -8.24
C ALA A 68 -12.65 20.09 -8.07
N ALA A 69 -12.82 18.77 -8.03
CA ALA A 69 -11.80 17.72 -7.96
C ALA A 69 -11.27 17.34 -6.56
N GLN A 70 -12.17 17.10 -5.61
CA GLN A 70 -11.99 16.00 -4.65
C GLN A 70 -12.77 14.80 -5.21
N VAL A 71 -12.08 13.87 -5.87
CA VAL A 71 -12.64 12.51 -6.01
C VAL A 71 -12.47 11.88 -4.64
N GLU A 72 -13.49 12.02 -3.80
CA GLU A 72 -13.62 11.24 -2.58
C GLU A 72 -13.78 9.78 -3.00
N ILE A 73 -12.69 9.02 -2.91
CA ILE A 73 -12.77 7.56 -2.81
C ILE A 73 -13.31 7.31 -1.40
N GLU A 74 -14.63 7.30 -1.29
CA GLU A 74 -15.34 6.87 -0.09
C GLU A 74 -14.92 5.41 0.17
N ASP A 75 -14.37 5.18 1.37
CA ASP A 75 -13.59 4.02 1.85
C ASP A 75 -14.34 2.66 1.80
N GLN A 76 -15.48 2.57 1.11
CA GLN A 76 -16.41 1.44 1.15
C GLN A 76 -17.10 1.12 -0.19
N ALA A 77 -16.97 1.93 -1.26
CA ALA A 77 -17.78 1.73 -2.49
C ALA A 77 -16.97 1.43 -3.77
N SER A 78 -16.00 2.27 -4.15
CA SER A 78 -15.37 2.12 -5.47
C SER A 78 -14.31 1.02 -5.56
N VAL A 79 -13.76 0.58 -4.42
CA VAL A 79 -12.76 -0.52 -4.37
C VAL A 79 -13.40 -1.84 -3.95
N THR A 80 -14.49 -1.81 -3.19
CA THR A 80 -15.30 -2.99 -2.84
C THR A 80 -16.07 -3.53 -4.05
N GLU A 81 -16.45 -2.67 -5.00
CA GLU A 81 -17.03 -3.10 -6.30
C GLU A 81 -16.08 -3.96 -7.14
N LEU A 82 -14.77 -3.97 -6.86
CA LEU A 82 -13.83 -4.89 -7.53
C LEU A 82 -13.95 -6.34 -7.05
N ASP A 83 -14.57 -6.60 -5.89
CA ASP A 83 -14.55 -7.90 -5.20
C ASP A 83 -15.93 -8.57 -5.10
N ASN A 84 -17.02 -7.83 -5.30
CA ASN A 84 -18.39 -8.38 -5.21
C ASN A 84 -18.75 -9.38 -6.35
N GLY A 85 -17.83 -9.63 -7.29
CA GLY A 85 -18.04 -10.53 -8.44
C GLY A 85 -17.27 -11.85 -8.41
N GLU A 86 -16.26 -12.04 -7.54
CA GLU A 86 -15.48 -13.29 -7.52
C GLU A 86 -16.14 -14.34 -6.61
N ILE A 87 -17.28 -14.89 -7.06
CA ILE A 87 -17.87 -16.09 -6.48
C ILE A 87 -16.96 -17.27 -6.85
N PHE A 88 -16.17 -17.70 -5.88
CA PHE A 88 -15.42 -18.94 -5.99
C PHE A 88 -16.35 -20.13 -5.68
N ASP A 89 -16.52 -21.03 -6.64
CA ASP A 89 -17.14 -22.34 -6.39
C ASP A 89 -16.46 -23.07 -5.22
N PRO A 90 -17.15 -23.96 -4.49
CA PRO A 90 -16.48 -24.84 -3.53
C PRO A 90 -15.35 -25.60 -4.23
N ILE A 91 -14.25 -25.83 -3.52
CA ILE A 91 -13.20 -26.76 -3.98
C ILE A 91 -13.90 -28.11 -4.18
N SER A 92 -14.06 -28.57 -5.43
CA SER A 92 -14.58 -29.91 -5.71
C SER A 92 -13.51 -30.92 -5.30
N ASP A 93 -13.94 -31.97 -4.60
CA ASP A 93 -13.09 -33.07 -4.12
C ASP A 93 -12.75 -34.09 -5.23
N ASP A 94 -12.92 -33.73 -6.49
CA ASP A 94 -12.62 -34.62 -7.62
C ASP A 94 -11.10 -34.67 -7.83
N ALA A 95 -10.47 -35.59 -7.11
CA ALA A 95 -9.11 -36.01 -7.34
C ALA A 95 -9.01 -36.64 -8.74
N ASP A 96 -8.50 -35.88 -9.70
CA ASP A 96 -8.04 -36.47 -10.95
C ASP A 96 -6.64 -35.99 -11.35
N SER A 97 -5.87 -36.95 -11.81
CA SER A 97 -4.42 -36.92 -11.98
C SER A 97 -4.00 -36.02 -13.13
N SER A 98 -3.21 -34.97 -12.85
CA SER A 98 -2.27 -34.44 -13.83
C SER A 98 -0.98 -33.92 -13.18
N THR A 99 0.08 -34.68 -13.44
CA THR A 99 1.50 -34.37 -13.59
C THR A 99 1.96 -32.94 -13.20
N GLY A 100 2.92 -32.89 -12.29
CA GLY A 100 3.46 -31.69 -11.68
C GLY A 100 3.92 -30.61 -12.66
N SER A 101 3.30 -29.44 -12.52
CA SER A 101 3.93 -28.15 -12.74
C SER A 101 3.90 -27.44 -11.39
N SER A 102 5.08 -27.17 -10.82
CA SER A 102 5.21 -26.22 -9.71
C SER A 102 4.67 -24.88 -10.21
N SER A 103 3.37 -24.66 -10.02
CA SER A 103 2.66 -23.50 -10.51
C SER A 103 3.20 -22.29 -9.77
N THR A 104 4.20 -21.64 -10.37
CA THR A 104 4.66 -20.31 -9.96
C THR A 104 3.44 -19.42 -9.94
N ASP A 105 3.12 -18.91 -8.76
CA ASP A 105 2.05 -17.96 -8.46
C ASP A 105 2.12 -16.80 -9.45
N SER A 106 1.36 -16.91 -10.55
CA SER A 106 1.57 -16.07 -11.72
C SER A 106 1.02 -14.67 -11.46
N MET A 107 1.83 -13.65 -11.73
CA MET A 107 1.39 -12.26 -11.66
C MET A 107 0.85 -11.84 -13.03
N ILE A 108 -0.39 -11.37 -13.06
CA ILE A 108 -1.08 -10.91 -14.26
C ILE A 108 -0.82 -9.41 -14.41
N LEU A 109 -0.23 -8.99 -15.53
CA LEU A 109 -0.09 -7.57 -15.85
C LEU A 109 -1.46 -7.00 -16.24
N LEU A 110 -1.90 -5.96 -15.53
CA LEU A 110 -3.13 -5.26 -15.90
C LEU A 110 -2.88 -4.38 -17.12
N GLY A 111 -3.67 -4.62 -18.17
CA GLY A 111 -3.62 -3.87 -19.42
C GLY A 111 -3.90 -2.37 -19.23
N GLU A 112 -3.37 -1.54 -20.13
CA GLU A 112 -3.65 -0.12 -20.14
C GLU A 112 -5.15 0.11 -20.44
N GLY A 113 -5.82 0.93 -19.63
CA GLY A 113 -7.25 1.20 -19.73
C GLY A 113 -8.17 0.21 -19.01
N SER A 114 -7.64 -0.72 -18.19
CA SER A 114 -8.49 -1.53 -17.32
C SER A 114 -8.97 -0.70 -16.12
N GLN A 115 -10.26 -0.83 -15.78
CA GLN A 115 -10.85 -0.11 -14.65
C GLN A 115 -10.11 -0.41 -13.34
N GLU A 116 -9.71 -1.67 -13.11
CA GLU A 116 -8.90 -2.08 -11.95
C GLU A 116 -7.59 -1.28 -11.87
N ARG A 117 -6.85 -1.20 -12.98
CA ARG A 117 -5.58 -0.47 -13.05
C ARG A 117 -5.79 1.01 -12.77
N ASP A 118 -6.85 1.60 -13.32
CA ASP A 118 -7.14 3.02 -13.19
C ASP A 118 -7.51 3.40 -11.74
N VAL A 119 -8.30 2.56 -11.07
CA VAL A 119 -8.64 2.73 -9.64
C VAL A 119 -7.40 2.67 -8.77
N ILE A 120 -6.55 1.65 -8.98
CA ILE A 120 -5.31 1.49 -8.20
C ILE A 120 -4.33 2.63 -8.47
N SER A 121 -4.21 3.04 -9.72
CA SER A 121 -3.35 4.15 -10.13
C SER A 121 -3.81 5.47 -9.52
N THR A 122 -5.11 5.74 -9.57
CA THR A 122 -5.72 6.92 -8.96
C THR A 122 -5.54 6.91 -7.44
N CYS A 123 -5.71 5.76 -6.79
CA CYS A 123 -5.48 5.59 -5.35
C CYS A 123 -4.03 5.95 -4.97
N LEU A 124 -3.04 5.42 -5.71
CA LEU A 124 -1.64 5.75 -5.46
C LEU A 124 -1.38 7.25 -5.66
N LEU A 125 -1.78 7.81 -6.80
CA LEU A 125 -1.51 9.21 -7.15
C LEU A 125 -2.20 10.18 -6.19
N SER A 126 -3.45 9.92 -5.80
CA SER A 126 -4.17 10.74 -4.82
C SER A 126 -3.42 10.80 -3.48
N GLY A 127 -2.95 9.66 -2.98
CA GLY A 127 -2.17 9.60 -1.73
C GLY A 127 -0.75 10.17 -1.81
N MET A 128 -0.26 10.49 -3.01
CA MET A 128 1.08 11.07 -3.23
C MET A 128 1.09 12.60 -3.11
N GLY A 129 -0.07 13.25 -3.24
CA GLY A 129 -0.22 14.70 -3.17
C GLY A 129 0.60 15.42 -4.26
N ALA A 130 1.38 16.44 -3.88
CA ALA A 130 2.15 17.26 -4.83
C ALA A 130 3.13 16.46 -5.73
N ILE A 131 3.61 15.31 -5.24
CA ILE A 131 4.56 14.43 -5.95
C ILE A 131 3.86 13.60 -7.05
N ALA A 132 2.52 13.54 -7.04
CA ALA A 132 1.76 12.80 -8.05
C ALA A 132 2.08 13.26 -9.48
N SER A 133 2.26 14.57 -9.67
CA SER A 133 2.55 15.18 -10.97
C SER A 133 3.89 14.75 -11.59
N ASP A 134 4.86 14.37 -10.77
CA ASP A 134 6.17 13.89 -11.22
C ASP A 134 6.25 12.35 -11.29
N THR A 135 5.16 11.66 -10.98
CA THR A 135 5.16 10.21 -10.85
C THR A 135 4.56 9.54 -12.05
N THR A 136 5.31 8.58 -12.60
CA THR A 136 4.89 7.75 -13.71
C THR A 136 4.70 6.32 -13.22
N ILE A 137 3.47 5.82 -13.29
CA ILE A 137 3.17 4.41 -13.03
C ILE A 137 3.57 3.61 -14.27
N VAL A 138 4.45 2.64 -14.07
CA VAL A 138 5.00 1.80 -15.14
C VAL A 138 4.19 0.54 -15.30
N ALA A 139 3.85 -0.13 -14.21
CA ALA A 139 3.10 -1.38 -14.25
C ALA A 139 2.26 -1.57 -13.00
N VAL A 140 1.04 -2.09 -13.18
CA VAL A 140 0.21 -2.64 -12.11
C VAL A 140 0.03 -4.13 -12.39
N ARG A 141 0.38 -4.98 -11.43
CA ARG A 141 0.25 -6.43 -11.53
C ARG A 141 -0.73 -6.93 -10.47
N LYS A 142 -1.66 -7.79 -10.85
CA LYS A 142 -2.60 -8.50 -9.97
C LYS A 142 -2.07 -9.91 -9.75
N LYS A 143 -2.25 -10.43 -8.55
CA LYS A 143 -1.96 -11.83 -8.26
C LYS A 143 -2.99 -12.74 -8.95
N SER A 144 -2.57 -13.77 -9.69
CA SER A 144 -3.50 -14.69 -10.35
C SER A 144 -4.35 -15.44 -9.32
N THR A 145 -5.65 -15.49 -9.58
CA THR A 145 -6.65 -16.19 -8.76
C THR A 145 -6.74 -17.69 -9.08
N GLU A 146 -6.09 -18.13 -10.15
CA GLU A 146 -6.12 -19.54 -10.62
C GLU A 146 -5.29 -20.48 -9.74
N GLY A 147 -4.29 -19.95 -9.02
CA GLY A 147 -3.45 -20.77 -8.15
C GLY A 147 -4.22 -21.29 -6.93
N MET A 148 -4.18 -22.61 -6.70
CA MET A 148 -4.82 -23.25 -5.54
C MET A 148 -4.47 -22.56 -4.21
N THR A 149 -3.18 -22.26 -4.00
CA THR A 149 -2.71 -21.58 -2.78
C THR A 149 -3.26 -20.16 -2.68
N THR A 150 -3.41 -19.45 -3.80
CA THR A 150 -3.96 -18.09 -3.81
C THR A 150 -5.43 -18.10 -3.47
N ARG A 151 -6.21 -19.03 -4.05
CA ARG A 151 -7.62 -19.25 -3.69
C ARG A 151 -7.76 -19.62 -2.21
N ALA A 152 -6.94 -20.53 -1.69
CA ALA A 152 -6.96 -20.91 -0.28
C ALA A 152 -6.64 -19.74 0.66
N LYS A 153 -5.61 -18.93 0.35
CA LYS A 153 -5.26 -17.73 1.12
C LYS A 153 -6.39 -16.70 1.10
N TYR A 154 -7.04 -16.50 -0.05
CA TYR A 154 -8.19 -15.61 -0.19
C TYR A 154 -9.40 -16.09 0.64
N LEU A 155 -9.75 -17.38 0.56
CA LEU A 155 -10.82 -17.98 1.35
C LEU A 155 -10.55 -17.88 2.86
N ALA A 156 -9.32 -18.15 3.29
CA ALA A 156 -8.91 -17.97 4.68
C ALA A 156 -9.10 -16.52 5.14
N PHE A 157 -8.65 -15.55 4.34
CA PHE A 157 -8.83 -14.13 4.63
C PHE A 157 -10.32 -13.75 4.74
N ARG A 158 -11.18 -14.27 3.86
CA ARG A 158 -12.64 -14.07 3.92
C ARG A 158 -13.23 -14.63 5.22
N ILE A 159 -12.84 -15.83 5.63
CA ILE A 159 -13.29 -16.45 6.89
C ILE A 159 -12.87 -15.59 8.09
N PHE A 160 -11.62 -15.11 8.13
CA PHE A 160 -11.16 -14.22 9.19
C PHE A 160 -11.89 -12.88 9.18
N THR A 161 -12.24 -12.36 8.01
CA THR A 161 -13.01 -11.12 7.87
C THR A 161 -14.40 -11.29 8.48
N GLU A 162 -15.10 -12.39 8.17
CA GLU A 162 -16.42 -12.68 8.72
C GLU A 162 -16.36 -12.91 10.24
N ALA A 163 -15.37 -13.67 10.72
CA ALA A 163 -15.16 -13.88 12.14
C ALA A 163 -14.91 -12.56 12.88
N MET A 164 -14.14 -11.64 12.29
CA MET A 164 -13.89 -10.31 12.85
C MET A 164 -15.16 -9.45 12.89
N ALA A 165 -15.97 -9.49 11.83
CA ALA A 165 -17.24 -8.78 11.79
C ALA A 165 -18.16 -9.25 12.93
N ARG A 166 -18.24 -10.57 13.17
CA ARG A 166 -19.02 -11.14 14.29
C ARG A 166 -18.48 -10.70 15.66
N LYS A 167 -17.16 -10.60 15.81
CA LYS A 167 -16.51 -10.13 17.05
C LYS A 167 -16.84 -8.67 17.36
N ASN A 168 -16.83 -7.80 16.34
CA ASN A 168 -16.85 -6.34 16.51
C ASN A 168 -18.21 -5.68 16.18
N GLY A 169 -19.32 -6.40 16.36
CA GLY A 169 -20.66 -5.82 16.19
C GLY A 169 -21.09 -5.58 14.74
N GLY A 170 -20.48 -6.29 13.79
CA GLY A 170 -20.84 -6.29 12.37
C GLY A 170 -19.79 -5.63 11.46
N ASP A 171 -18.85 -4.85 11.99
CA ASP A 171 -17.82 -4.18 11.20
C ASP A 171 -16.42 -4.81 11.44
N PRO A 172 -15.84 -5.49 10.43
CA PRO A 172 -14.48 -6.02 10.53
C PRO A 172 -13.39 -4.94 10.35
N ASN A 173 -13.76 -3.69 10.03
CA ASN A 173 -12.86 -2.57 9.75
C ASN A 173 -11.81 -2.96 8.69
N VAL A 174 -12.29 -3.35 7.51
CA VAL A 174 -11.42 -3.73 6.40
C VAL A 174 -10.92 -2.47 5.70
N LYS A 175 -9.60 -2.36 5.54
CA LYS A 175 -8.93 -1.22 4.92
C LYS A 175 -7.93 -1.67 3.87
N TYR A 176 -7.46 -0.72 3.06
CA TYR A 176 -6.36 -0.93 2.13
C TYR A 176 -5.11 -0.18 2.59
N GLY A 177 -3.95 -0.78 2.35
CA GLY A 177 -2.68 -0.15 2.68
C GLY A 177 -1.52 -0.63 1.82
N TRP A 178 -0.48 0.19 1.78
CA TRP A 178 0.74 0.00 1.03
C TRP A 178 1.86 -0.57 1.90
N TYR A 179 2.37 -1.71 1.49
CA TYR A 179 3.62 -2.26 1.99
C TYR A 179 4.78 -1.81 1.10
N ALA A 180 5.81 -1.24 1.71
CA ALA A 180 7.03 -0.80 1.04
C ALA A 180 8.18 -1.77 1.30
N GLY A 181 8.73 -2.33 0.21
CA GLY A 181 9.83 -3.28 0.25
C GLY A 181 10.65 -3.25 -1.03
N SER A 182 11.75 -4.00 -1.05
CA SER A 182 12.47 -4.25 -2.30
C SER A 182 11.63 -5.14 -3.23
N ARG A 183 12.00 -5.19 -4.51
CA ARG A 183 11.34 -6.07 -5.48
C ARG A 183 11.32 -7.52 -5.00
N GLU A 184 12.46 -8.03 -4.54
CA GLU A 184 12.64 -9.41 -4.09
C GLU A 184 11.88 -9.68 -2.79
N GLU A 185 11.75 -8.68 -1.92
CA GLU A 185 10.95 -8.76 -0.69
C GLU A 185 9.47 -8.90 -1.03
N ILE A 186 8.95 -8.06 -1.92
CA ILE A 186 7.56 -8.10 -2.37
C ILE A 186 7.25 -9.43 -3.08
N GLU A 187 8.11 -9.89 -4.00
CA GLU A 187 7.96 -11.17 -4.69
C GLU A 187 7.96 -12.36 -3.71
N SER A 188 8.82 -12.31 -2.67
CA SER A 188 8.84 -13.30 -1.59
C SER A 188 7.54 -13.29 -0.78
N VAL A 189 7.03 -12.12 -0.41
CA VAL A 189 5.77 -11.99 0.35
C VAL A 189 4.58 -12.54 -0.42
N ILE A 190 4.54 -12.33 -1.73
CA ILE A 190 3.46 -12.85 -2.58
C ILE A 190 3.48 -14.37 -2.60
N SER A 191 4.66 -14.94 -2.81
CA SER A 191 4.84 -16.39 -2.96
C SER A 191 4.60 -17.11 -1.62
N TYR A 192 5.27 -16.64 -0.57
CA TYR A 192 5.38 -17.37 0.70
C TYR A 192 4.57 -16.75 1.85
N GLY A 193 4.01 -15.55 1.67
CA GLY A 193 3.38 -14.79 2.74
C GLY A 193 4.38 -13.93 3.53
N PHE A 194 3.88 -13.19 4.51
CA PHE A 194 4.73 -12.43 5.42
C PHE A 194 5.45 -13.37 6.40
N SER A 195 6.68 -13.01 6.74
CA SER A 195 7.52 -13.81 7.62
C SER A 195 8.15 -12.95 8.72
N ASN A 196 8.90 -13.60 9.61
CA ASN A 196 9.63 -12.91 10.66
C ASN A 196 10.69 -11.92 10.11
N ARG A 197 11.16 -12.12 8.86
CA ARG A 197 12.11 -11.22 8.21
C ARG A 197 11.55 -9.80 8.11
N GLU A 198 10.29 -9.66 7.72
CA GLU A 198 9.63 -8.36 7.54
C GLU A 198 9.28 -7.71 8.89
N VAL A 199 8.93 -8.52 9.91
CA VAL A 199 8.66 -8.05 11.28
C VAL A 199 9.89 -7.39 11.91
N ARG A 200 11.09 -7.99 11.74
CA ARG A 200 12.34 -7.49 12.33
C ARG A 200 12.88 -6.21 11.69
N LYS A 201 12.31 -5.77 10.55
CA LYS A 201 12.78 -4.58 9.81
C LYS A 201 12.71 -3.30 10.65
N PHE A 202 11.72 -3.21 11.55
CA PHE A 202 11.44 -2.02 12.34
C PHE A 202 11.72 -2.20 13.84
N GLU A 203 12.19 -3.37 14.28
CA GLU A 203 12.38 -3.71 15.70
C GLU A 203 13.35 -2.76 16.44
N ASN A 204 14.32 -2.18 15.72
CA ASN A 204 15.31 -1.26 16.26
C ASN A 204 15.08 0.21 15.84
N ASP A 205 13.96 0.51 15.17
CA ASP A 205 13.64 1.86 14.76
C ASP A 205 12.98 2.62 15.92
N ALA A 206 13.58 3.73 16.35
CA ALA A 206 13.04 4.57 17.43
C ALA A 206 11.67 5.19 17.06
N GLY A 207 11.36 5.29 15.76
CA GLY A 207 10.07 5.74 15.22
C GLY A 207 9.08 4.61 14.92
N SER A 208 9.38 3.36 15.33
CA SER A 208 8.46 2.23 15.18
C SER A 208 7.34 2.28 16.22
N HIS A 209 6.17 1.75 15.86
CA HIS A 209 4.99 1.73 16.73
C HIS A 209 4.69 0.27 17.10
N GLY A 210 5.64 -0.39 17.78
CA GLY A 210 5.56 -1.81 18.08
C GLY A 210 6.28 -2.70 17.06
N ILE A 211 6.21 -4.00 17.29
CA ILE A 211 6.88 -5.06 16.53
C ILE A 211 5.81 -5.84 15.77
N GLY A 212 5.77 -5.63 14.46
CA GLY A 212 4.79 -6.24 13.57
C GLY A 212 5.04 -5.85 12.11
N ILE A 213 4.10 -6.24 11.24
CA ILE A 213 4.11 -5.79 9.86
C ILE A 213 3.54 -4.38 9.79
N HIS A 214 4.38 -3.45 9.36
CA HIS A 214 4.03 -2.05 9.22
C HIS A 214 3.50 -1.78 7.81
N ILE A 215 2.29 -1.23 7.73
CA ILE A 215 1.61 -0.93 6.48
C ILE A 215 1.15 0.52 6.50
N VAL A 216 1.37 1.24 5.41
CA VAL A 216 0.95 2.64 5.29
C VAL A 216 -0.47 2.68 4.74
N PRO A 217 -1.40 3.46 5.30
CA PRO A 217 -2.76 3.60 4.78
C PRO A 217 -2.78 4.04 3.30
N SER A 218 -3.78 3.61 2.55
CA SER A 218 -3.90 3.90 1.10
C SER A 218 -3.84 5.39 0.77
N LYS A 219 -4.52 6.21 1.57
CA LYS A 219 -4.56 7.68 1.49
C LYS A 219 -3.21 8.36 1.74
N CYS A 220 -2.26 7.63 2.32
CA CYS A 220 -0.96 8.13 2.74
C CYS A 220 0.20 7.60 1.88
N SER A 221 -0.09 7.24 0.61
CA SER A 221 0.85 6.65 -0.37
C SER A 221 2.23 7.34 -0.41
N ARG A 222 2.29 8.66 -0.22
CA ARG A 222 3.54 9.44 -0.14
C ARG A 222 4.56 8.84 0.84
N PHE A 223 4.13 8.41 2.03
CA PHE A 223 5.04 7.84 3.03
C PHE A 223 5.56 6.47 2.61
N ALA A 224 4.71 5.63 2.01
CA ALA A 224 5.12 4.34 1.45
C ALA A 224 6.12 4.52 0.30
N ALA A 225 5.85 5.47 -0.59
CA ALA A 225 6.70 5.77 -1.73
C ALA A 225 8.10 6.25 -1.30
N LEU A 226 8.18 7.06 -0.23
CA LEU A 226 9.44 7.51 0.37
C LEU A 226 10.23 6.37 1.03
N ALA A 227 9.53 5.40 1.63
CA ALA A 227 10.14 4.25 2.30
C ALA A 227 10.59 3.14 1.31
N SER A 228 10.02 3.10 0.10
CA SER A 228 10.41 2.14 -0.94
C SER A 228 11.84 2.43 -1.43
N GLU A 229 12.59 1.39 -1.79
CA GLU A 229 13.92 1.52 -2.41
C GLU A 229 13.80 1.28 -3.91
N PRO A 230 14.45 2.10 -4.77
CA PRO A 230 14.45 1.86 -6.20
C PRO A 230 15.30 0.63 -6.55
N ASP A 231 14.87 -0.15 -7.53
CA ASP A 231 15.61 -1.28 -8.13
C ASP A 231 16.76 -0.80 -9.03
N GLU A 232 17.42 -1.75 -9.71
CA GLU A 232 18.56 -1.47 -10.60
C GLU A 232 18.16 -0.57 -11.79
N GLU A 233 16.90 -0.65 -12.22
CA GLU A 233 16.28 0.15 -13.29
C GLU A 233 15.68 1.48 -12.79
N GLY A 234 15.80 1.77 -11.50
CA GLY A 234 15.28 2.96 -10.84
C GLY A 234 13.77 2.94 -10.59
N LEU A 235 13.12 1.79 -10.69
CA LEU A 235 11.71 1.58 -10.37
C LEU A 235 11.53 1.35 -8.87
N ARG A 236 10.49 1.95 -8.32
CA ARG A 236 10.03 1.66 -6.96
C ARG A 236 8.84 0.72 -7.04
N HIS A 237 8.76 -0.20 -6.09
CA HIS A 237 7.67 -1.16 -5.99
C HIS A 237 6.94 -0.98 -4.67
N LEU A 238 5.60 -1.03 -4.74
CA LEU A 238 4.71 -1.08 -3.60
C LEU A 238 3.76 -2.25 -3.75
N LEU A 239 3.42 -2.87 -2.63
CA LEU A 239 2.43 -3.93 -2.55
C LEU A 239 1.16 -3.38 -1.89
N LEU A 240 0.06 -3.36 -2.62
CA LEU A 240 -1.26 -3.05 -2.10
C LEU A 240 -1.84 -4.28 -1.42
N CYS A 241 -2.16 -4.12 -0.13
CA CYS A 241 -2.74 -5.16 0.69
C CYS A 241 -4.15 -4.75 1.14
N ARG A 242 -5.04 -5.74 1.21
CA ARG A 242 -6.29 -5.64 1.97
C ARG A 242 -6.05 -6.09 3.40
N LEU A 243 -6.56 -5.35 4.36
CA LEU A 243 -6.24 -5.46 5.78
C LEU A 243 -7.51 -5.63 6.60
N ILE A 244 -7.48 -6.52 7.58
CA ILE A 244 -8.48 -6.59 8.66
C ILE A 244 -7.88 -5.85 9.86
N LEU A 245 -8.39 -4.65 10.16
CA LEU A 245 -7.90 -3.89 11.32
C LEU A 245 -8.65 -4.22 12.60
N GLY A 246 -9.90 -4.68 12.51
CA GLY A 246 -10.75 -4.89 13.68
C GLY A 246 -10.85 -3.62 14.54
N LYS A 247 -10.71 -3.77 15.87
CA LYS A 247 -10.61 -2.66 16.81
C LYS A 247 -9.13 -2.28 16.99
N PRO A 248 -8.66 -1.14 16.40
CA PRO A 248 -7.28 -0.72 16.55
C PRO A 248 -7.01 -0.14 17.95
N GLU A 249 -5.80 -0.35 18.46
CA GLU A 249 -5.25 0.40 19.59
C GLU A 249 -4.20 1.41 19.14
N GLN A 250 -4.10 2.52 19.86
CA GLN A 250 -3.05 3.50 19.61
C GLN A 250 -1.74 3.04 20.26
N ILE A 251 -0.69 2.93 19.45
CA ILE A 251 0.64 2.54 19.89
C ILE A 251 1.54 3.77 19.93
N VAL A 252 2.23 3.97 21.05
CA VAL A 252 3.18 5.07 21.22
C VAL A 252 4.44 4.81 20.39
N SER A 253 5.02 5.87 19.80
CA SER A 253 6.30 5.79 19.09
C SER A 253 7.41 5.25 20.00
N GLY A 254 8.23 4.35 19.49
CA GLY A 254 9.30 3.65 20.22
C GLY A 254 8.82 2.48 21.08
N SER A 255 7.52 2.15 21.05
CA SER A 255 7.00 0.98 21.76
C SER A 255 7.59 -0.32 21.20
N LYS A 256 7.88 -1.28 22.08
CA LYS A 256 8.33 -2.64 21.73
C LYS A 256 7.22 -3.69 21.81
N GLN A 257 5.97 -3.22 21.87
CA GLN A 257 4.79 -4.08 21.94
C GLN A 257 4.70 -4.96 20.68
N SER A 258 4.57 -6.28 20.85
CA SER A 258 4.55 -7.26 19.75
C SER A 258 3.24 -8.05 19.64
N TYR A 259 2.27 -7.71 20.49
CA TYR A 259 0.96 -8.33 20.62
C TYR A 259 -0.06 -7.29 21.15
N PRO A 260 -1.38 -7.56 21.02
CA PRO A 260 -2.39 -6.66 21.55
C PRO A 260 -2.25 -6.39 23.04
N SER A 261 -2.46 -5.16 23.51
CA SER A 261 -2.41 -4.86 24.95
C SER A 261 -3.56 -5.50 25.75
N SER A 262 -4.66 -5.83 25.08
CA SER A 262 -5.80 -6.54 25.64
C SER A 262 -6.52 -7.37 24.56
N THR A 263 -7.42 -8.26 24.98
CA THR A 263 -8.22 -9.09 24.07
C THR A 263 -9.23 -8.29 23.23
N GLU A 264 -9.50 -7.04 23.62
CA GLU A 264 -10.38 -6.15 22.87
C GLU A 264 -9.75 -5.64 21.58
N PHE A 265 -8.42 -5.57 21.50
CA PHE A 265 -7.71 -4.98 20.37
C PHE A 265 -7.21 -6.04 19.40
N ASP A 266 -7.19 -5.67 18.12
CA ASP A 266 -6.86 -6.58 17.02
C ASP A 266 -5.60 -6.15 16.26
N SER A 267 -5.40 -4.83 16.11
CA SER A 267 -4.27 -4.21 15.40
C SER A 267 -3.80 -2.94 16.08
N GLY A 268 -2.62 -2.43 15.70
CA GLY A 268 -2.06 -1.17 16.20
C GLY A 268 -2.13 -0.05 15.16
N VAL A 269 -2.28 1.19 15.63
CA VAL A 269 -2.18 2.43 14.83
C VAL A 269 -1.35 3.48 15.55
N ASP A 270 -0.77 4.42 14.83
CA ASP A 270 -0.08 5.57 15.40
C ASP A 270 -1.04 6.64 15.96
N ASP A 271 -2.17 6.85 15.28
CA ASP A 271 -3.23 7.76 15.67
C ASP A 271 -4.61 7.16 15.33
N LEU A 272 -5.58 7.30 16.23
CA LEU A 272 -6.92 6.72 16.05
C LEU A 272 -7.81 7.52 15.07
N GLN A 273 -7.56 8.81 14.92
CA GLN A 273 -8.38 9.70 14.08
C GLN A 273 -7.83 9.78 12.66
N ASN A 274 -6.51 9.94 12.54
CA ASN A 274 -5.83 10.06 11.26
C ASN A 274 -4.58 9.17 11.21
N PRO A 275 -4.76 7.84 11.13
CA PRO A 275 -3.66 6.91 11.12
C PRO A 275 -2.76 7.16 9.91
N THR A 276 -1.45 7.12 10.12
CA THR A 276 -0.43 7.12 9.05
C THR A 276 0.35 5.81 8.98
N LYS A 277 0.14 4.93 9.97
CA LYS A 277 0.81 3.64 10.09
C LYS A 277 -0.12 2.62 10.74
N TYR A 278 -0.32 1.51 10.06
CA TYR A 278 -0.97 0.32 10.59
C TYR A 278 0.08 -0.69 11.02
N VAL A 279 -0.18 -1.38 12.13
CA VAL A 279 0.70 -2.39 12.70
C VAL A 279 -0.11 -3.66 12.87
N ILE A 280 0.20 -4.67 12.07
CA ILE A 280 -0.41 -5.99 12.20
C ILE A 280 0.55 -6.90 12.96
N TRP A 281 0.07 -7.46 14.07
CA TRP A 281 0.86 -8.34 14.92
C TRP A 281 1.32 -9.59 14.19
N SER A 282 2.50 -10.10 14.56
CA SER A 282 3.09 -11.28 13.92
C SER A 282 2.21 -12.53 13.99
N SER A 283 1.39 -12.66 15.04
CA SER A 283 0.42 -13.75 15.21
C SER A 283 -0.71 -13.75 14.17
N HIS A 284 -1.02 -12.59 13.58
CA HIS A 284 -2.15 -12.41 12.65
C HIS A 284 -1.73 -12.00 11.24
N MET A 285 -0.42 -11.83 10.99
CA MET A 285 0.08 -11.23 9.73
C MET A 285 -0.40 -11.94 8.46
N ASN A 286 -0.50 -13.28 8.46
CA ASN A 286 -0.93 -14.04 7.27
C ASN A 286 -2.46 -14.27 7.22
N SER A 287 -3.17 -13.94 8.29
CA SER A 287 -4.63 -14.03 8.36
C SER A 287 -5.31 -12.69 8.07
N TYR A 288 -4.70 -11.59 8.51
CA TYR A 288 -5.26 -10.24 8.45
C TYR A 288 -4.69 -9.39 7.31
N ILE A 289 -3.70 -9.89 6.58
CA ILE A 289 -3.12 -9.21 5.42
C ILE A 289 -3.30 -10.10 4.21
N LEU A 290 -3.98 -9.57 3.19
CA LEU A 290 -4.08 -10.19 1.88
C LEU A 290 -3.32 -9.34 0.85
N PRO A 291 -2.14 -9.80 0.38
CA PRO A 291 -1.44 -9.20 -0.77
C PRO A 291 -2.27 -9.32 -2.04
N SER A 292 -2.56 -8.21 -2.72
CA SER A 292 -3.43 -8.22 -3.91
C SER A 292 -2.74 -7.70 -5.18
N TYR A 293 -2.10 -6.52 -5.10
CA TYR A 293 -1.56 -5.84 -6.29
C TYR A 293 -0.15 -5.31 -6.07
N ILE A 294 0.71 -5.43 -7.08
CA ILE A 294 2.01 -4.75 -7.12
C ILE A 294 1.91 -3.54 -8.03
N VAL A 295 2.30 -2.37 -7.52
CA VAL A 295 2.44 -1.16 -8.32
C VAL A 295 3.91 -0.82 -8.46
N SER A 296 4.38 -0.72 -9.70
CA SER A 296 5.73 -0.32 -10.06
C SER A 296 5.69 1.06 -10.69
N PHE A 297 6.46 2.00 -10.15
CA PHE A 297 6.42 3.41 -10.59
C PHE A 297 7.81 4.05 -10.54
N ARG A 298 7.94 5.19 -11.23
CA ARG A 298 9.08 6.10 -11.17
C ARG A 298 8.62 7.43 -10.62
N SER A 299 9.39 8.01 -9.72
CA SER A 299 9.21 9.40 -9.28
C SER A 299 10.58 10.04 -9.12
N PRO A 300 10.95 11.02 -9.98
CA PRO A 300 12.19 11.76 -9.86
C PRO A 300 12.30 12.54 -8.56
N SER A 301 11.19 13.08 -8.02
CA SER A 301 11.22 13.92 -6.82
C SER A 301 11.43 13.16 -5.52
N LEU A 302 11.26 11.84 -5.52
CA LEU A 302 11.65 10.98 -4.39
C LEU A 302 13.18 10.76 -4.33
N ARG A 303 13.95 11.32 -5.26
CA ARG A 303 15.42 11.36 -5.17
C ARG A 303 15.83 12.39 -4.11
N GLY A 304 16.01 11.95 -2.86
CA GLY A 304 16.78 12.70 -1.84
C GLY A 304 15.99 13.46 -0.78
N ARG A 305 14.75 13.08 -0.45
CA ARG A 305 13.92 13.78 0.57
C ARG A 305 13.39 12.92 1.72
N GLY A 306 13.95 11.73 1.95
CA GLY A 306 13.65 10.91 3.14
C GLY A 306 14.54 11.32 4.32
N GLY A 307 13.94 11.65 5.46
CA GLY A 307 14.59 12.12 6.70
C GLY A 307 15.46 11.09 7.45
N PHE A 308 16.11 10.18 6.73
CA PHE A 308 17.24 9.42 7.26
C PHE A 308 18.51 10.25 7.03
N PRO A 309 19.52 10.23 7.93
CA PRO A 309 20.72 11.02 7.76
C PRO A 309 21.25 10.78 6.36
N ALA A 310 21.32 11.86 5.59
CA ALA A 310 21.65 11.85 4.19
C ALA A 310 22.91 11.02 3.98
N ARG A 311 22.73 9.77 3.56
CA ARG A 311 23.81 9.05 2.89
C ARG A 311 24.08 9.92 1.66
N PRO A 312 25.29 10.44 1.47
CA PRO A 312 25.56 11.32 0.34
C PRO A 312 25.31 10.54 -0.95
N CYS A 313 24.12 10.70 -1.52
CA CYS A 313 23.71 10.07 -2.77
C CYS A 313 24.24 10.95 -3.90
N SER A 314 25.55 10.93 -4.07
CA SER A 314 26.17 11.35 -5.33
C SER A 314 25.70 10.40 -6.45
N PRO A 315 25.73 10.83 -7.73
CA PRO A 315 25.21 10.05 -8.85
C PRO A 315 25.75 8.63 -8.80
N TRP A 316 24.85 7.65 -8.70
CA TRP A 316 25.20 6.24 -8.53
C TRP A 316 26.10 5.80 -9.69
N VAL A 317 27.32 5.36 -9.37
CA VAL A 317 28.15 4.59 -10.30
C VAL A 317 27.52 3.20 -10.36
N SER A 318 27.15 2.72 -11.55
CA SER A 318 26.64 1.35 -11.68
C SER A 318 27.68 0.37 -11.15
N PHE A 319 27.24 -0.72 -10.51
CA PHE A 319 28.17 -1.69 -9.93
C PHE A 319 29.15 -2.22 -10.98
N ALA A 320 28.68 -2.46 -12.21
CA ALA A 320 29.53 -2.85 -13.33
C ALA A 320 30.61 -1.81 -13.65
N ALA A 321 30.28 -0.51 -13.65
CA ALA A 321 31.25 0.56 -13.87
C ALA A 321 32.26 0.69 -12.71
N LEU A 322 31.79 0.49 -11.47
CA LEU A 322 32.65 0.46 -10.29
C LEU A 322 33.65 -0.69 -10.39
N MET A 323 33.19 -1.91 -10.66
CA MET A 323 34.05 -3.09 -10.80
C MET A 323 35.03 -2.99 -11.96
N SER A 324 34.59 -2.47 -13.12
CA SER A 324 35.46 -2.22 -14.26
C SER A 324 36.58 -1.21 -13.93
N THR A 325 36.28 -0.20 -13.12
CA THR A 325 37.28 0.82 -12.74
C THR A 325 38.21 0.31 -11.65
N LEU A 326 37.69 -0.43 -10.67
CA LEU A 326 38.49 -1.09 -9.64
C LEU A 326 39.47 -2.09 -10.27
N ALA A 327 39.03 -2.85 -11.27
CA ALA A 327 39.85 -3.87 -11.94
C ALA A 327 41.05 -3.26 -12.68
N LYS A 328 40.95 -1.99 -13.08
CA LYS A 328 42.03 -1.22 -13.70
C LYS A 328 42.97 -0.55 -12.69
N SER A 329 42.53 -0.42 -11.45
CA SER A 329 43.18 0.43 -10.43
C SER A 329 43.82 -0.36 -9.30
N MET A 330 43.71 -1.70 -9.29
CA MET A 330 44.18 -2.53 -8.19
C MET A 330 44.71 -3.88 -8.68
N ASP A 331 45.44 -4.56 -7.80
CA ASP A 331 46.03 -5.87 -8.07
C ASP A 331 44.96 -6.97 -8.30
N PRO A 332 45.19 -7.93 -9.22
CA PRO A 332 44.26 -9.01 -9.51
C PRO A 332 43.83 -9.85 -8.29
N SER A 333 44.70 -10.04 -7.30
CA SER A 333 44.39 -10.81 -6.08
C SER A 333 43.32 -10.11 -5.22
N ARG A 334 43.45 -8.79 -5.03
CA ARG A 334 42.48 -7.96 -4.30
C ARG A 334 41.17 -7.84 -5.07
N MET A 335 41.24 -7.71 -6.40
CA MET A 335 40.05 -7.69 -7.25
C MET A 335 39.28 -9.02 -7.17
N ASN A 336 39.96 -10.16 -7.21
CA ASN A 336 39.33 -11.47 -7.10
C ASN A 336 38.63 -11.65 -5.75
N LEU A 337 39.21 -11.12 -4.67
CA LEU A 337 38.58 -11.15 -3.34
C LEU A 337 37.31 -10.28 -3.27
N ILE A 338 37.29 -9.12 -3.97
CA ILE A 338 36.08 -8.30 -4.12
C ILE A 338 35.01 -9.03 -4.93
N MET A 339 35.38 -9.67 -6.04
CA MET A 339 34.44 -10.45 -6.86
C MET A 339 33.86 -11.63 -6.10
N THR A 340 34.70 -12.36 -5.34
CA THR A 340 34.24 -13.47 -4.48
C THR A 340 33.29 -12.97 -3.40
N THR A 341 33.59 -11.85 -2.76
CA THR A 341 32.72 -11.23 -1.76
C THR A 341 31.39 -10.78 -2.38
N TYR A 342 31.41 -10.28 -3.61
CA TYR A 342 30.20 -9.94 -4.35
C TYR A 342 29.36 -11.17 -4.73
N ASP A 343 30.00 -12.27 -5.12
CA ASP A 343 29.33 -13.54 -5.37
C ASP A 343 28.70 -14.11 -4.10
N ASP A 344 29.39 -14.03 -2.95
CA ASP A 344 28.84 -14.40 -1.66
C ASP A 344 27.64 -13.52 -1.28
N PHE A 345 27.66 -12.23 -1.63
CA PHE A 345 26.50 -11.34 -1.48
C PHE A 345 25.34 -11.76 -2.39
N ARG A 346 25.60 -12.05 -3.68
CA ARG A 346 24.58 -12.56 -4.62
C ARG A 346 23.97 -13.87 -4.15
N LYS A 347 24.78 -14.74 -3.54
CA LYS A 347 24.38 -16.03 -2.94
C LYS A 347 23.80 -15.88 -1.53
N ARG A 348 23.60 -14.65 -1.03
CA ARG A 348 23.03 -14.31 0.29
C ARG A 348 23.79 -14.87 1.50
N ARG A 349 25.08 -15.16 1.33
CA ARG A 349 25.95 -15.64 2.42
C ARG A 349 26.40 -14.50 3.34
N ILE A 350 26.40 -13.26 2.83
CA ILE A 350 26.78 -12.05 3.57
C ILE A 350 25.75 -10.94 3.38
N ARG A 351 25.66 -10.04 4.35
CA ARG A 351 24.76 -8.88 4.31
C ARG A 351 25.38 -7.69 3.56
N ARG A 352 24.54 -6.73 3.15
CA ARG A 352 24.98 -5.52 2.42
C ARG A 352 26.00 -4.70 3.20
N ASP A 353 25.84 -4.57 4.51
CA ASP A 353 26.77 -3.84 5.38
C ASP A 353 28.14 -4.54 5.46
N GLU A 354 28.15 -5.86 5.44
CA GLU A 354 29.36 -6.67 5.42
C GLU A 354 30.09 -6.58 4.07
N LEU A 355 29.35 -6.62 2.96
CA LEU A 355 29.89 -6.36 1.61
C LEU A 355 30.56 -4.98 1.55
N VAL A 356 29.89 -3.94 2.04
CA VAL A 356 30.44 -2.57 2.03
C VAL A 356 31.70 -2.47 2.88
N ARG A 357 31.72 -3.09 4.06
CA ARG A 357 32.89 -3.10 4.94
C ARG A 357 34.08 -3.78 4.29
N LYS A 358 33.88 -4.99 3.76
CA LYS A 358 34.90 -5.76 3.03
C LYS A 358 35.40 -5.03 1.79
N MET A 359 34.51 -4.36 1.04
CA MET A 359 34.91 -3.51 -0.10
C MET A 359 35.77 -2.32 0.34
N ARG A 360 35.46 -1.67 1.46
CA ARG A 360 36.28 -0.56 1.99
C ARG A 360 37.64 -1.03 2.49
N GLU A 361 37.70 -2.19 3.14
CA GLU A 361 38.96 -2.81 3.57
C GLU A 361 39.84 -3.17 2.35
N MET A 362 39.25 -3.77 1.32
CA MET A 362 40.00 -4.24 0.15
C MET A 362 40.38 -3.14 -0.84
N ALA A 363 39.53 -2.13 -1.06
CA ALA A 363 39.78 -1.06 -2.02
C ALA A 363 40.36 0.21 -1.38
N GLY A 364 40.02 0.48 -0.13
CA GLY A 364 40.31 1.74 0.56
C GLY A 364 39.31 2.84 0.20
N ASP A 365 38.90 3.62 1.21
CA ASP A 365 37.93 4.71 1.04
C ASP A 365 38.40 5.79 0.06
N ASN A 366 39.71 6.05 -0.02
CA ASN A 366 40.30 7.03 -0.93
C ASN A 366 40.11 6.65 -2.41
N LEU A 367 40.32 5.38 -2.76
CA LEU A 367 40.17 4.89 -4.13
C LEU A 367 38.68 4.89 -4.53
N LEU A 368 37.81 4.43 -3.63
CA LEU A 368 36.37 4.43 -3.85
C LEU A 368 35.85 5.87 -4.05
N ALA A 369 36.29 6.82 -3.23
CA ALA A 369 35.95 8.23 -3.38
C ALA A 369 36.47 8.83 -4.70
N ALA A 370 37.69 8.49 -5.12
CA ALA A 370 38.26 8.95 -6.39
C ALA A 370 37.48 8.42 -7.60
N ILE A 371 37.08 7.15 -7.59
CA ILE A 371 36.27 6.54 -8.65
C ILE A 371 34.91 7.23 -8.75
N ILE A 372 34.23 7.43 -7.61
CA ILE A 372 32.93 8.11 -7.55
C ILE A 372 33.04 9.54 -8.07
N LYS A 373 34.09 10.28 -7.67
CA LYS A 373 34.35 11.66 -8.15
C LYS A 373 34.60 11.69 -9.66
N SER A 374 35.44 10.79 -10.19
CA SER A 374 35.75 10.73 -11.62
C SER A 374 34.52 10.41 -12.49
N HIS A 375 33.60 9.58 -11.98
CA HIS A 375 32.38 9.23 -12.69
C HIS A 375 31.36 10.38 -12.66
N ARG A 376 31.33 11.15 -11.55
CA ARG A 376 30.54 12.38 -11.43
C ARG A 376 30.95 13.44 -12.45
N ASP A 377 32.25 13.61 -12.67
CA ASP A 377 32.76 14.62 -13.61
C ASP A 377 32.55 14.21 -15.07
N LYS A 378 32.63 12.91 -15.40
CA LYS A 378 32.31 12.38 -16.75
C LYS A 378 30.84 12.56 -17.15
N ASN A 379 29.92 12.52 -16.19
CA ASN A 379 28.49 12.72 -16.45
C ASN A 379 28.10 14.20 -16.58
N LYS A 380 28.93 15.14 -16.11
CA LYS A 380 28.72 16.59 -16.31
C LYS A 380 29.15 17.09 -17.68
N VAL A 381 30.10 16.42 -18.33
CA VAL A 381 30.64 16.79 -19.64
C VAL A 381 29.74 16.31 -20.80
N LYS A 382 28.77 15.44 -20.51
CA LYS A 382 27.84 14.85 -21.50
C LYS A 382 26.44 15.48 -21.49
N VAL A 383 26.26 16.63 -20.84
CA VAL A 383 25.01 17.42 -20.86
C VAL A 383 25.17 18.64 -21.74
#